data_AF-A0A4P6ELK3-F1
#
_entry.id   AF-A0A4P6ELK3-F1
#
_cell.length_a   1.000
_cell.length_b   1.000
_cell.length_c   1.000
_cell.angle_alpha   90.00
_cell.angle_beta   90.00
_cell.angle_gamma   90.00
#
_symmetry.space_group_name_H-M   'P 1'
#
loop_
_entity.id
_entity.type
_entity.pdbx_description
1 polymer ?
#
loop_
_entity_poly.entity_id
_entity_poly.type
_entity_poly.pdbx_seq_one_letter_code
_entity_poly.pdbx_strand_id
1 'polypeptide(L)'
;MSPEIPREMKIAADALAAHDHLDDPAWATHELVAAQIWRTFKALGNQGGHVLTIGDNCATLLGLPRGIGPRHGSLVAHVDRHDNAIGPLSDITRWDEREDFDVVIAALAGFDVRLTYAPNIIKRRSDHLVDTALAVSVTKPGGLAAVIATHDLMDNPMPFGRRQIGDLADLVGAVRFPAGAYRGATGTDEIADLLVFRRREAGAPRRGVEWEEATAVQLDDGMVFINTYFDTNVDQVLGSTQYDPTGRAPTNLTVVGNRTLFPGLLTSALNNVIAFGQRVGLTVPHDTANDRLDRGFTTKGRARAARETVARSQPAEPRRTARPEPGRGLW
;
A
#
# COMPACT_ATOMS: atom_id res chain seq x y z
N MET A 1 -8.17 29.14 -28.97
CA MET A 1 -8.60 28.78 -27.60
C MET A 1 -9.35 27.47 -27.69
N SER A 2 -8.78 26.38 -27.19
CA SER A 2 -9.57 25.16 -26.96
C SER A 2 -10.69 25.49 -25.97
N PRO A 3 -11.94 25.07 -26.21
CA PRO A 3 -13.04 25.35 -25.28
C PRO A 3 -12.73 24.74 -23.92
N GLU A 4 -12.90 25.53 -22.86
CA GLU A 4 -12.69 25.05 -21.50
C GLU A 4 -13.74 23.98 -21.18
N ILE A 5 -13.28 22.78 -20.76
CA ILE A 5 -14.19 21.68 -20.40
C ILE A 5 -15.08 22.13 -19.22
N PRO A 6 -16.42 22.03 -19.32
CA PRO A 6 -17.34 22.41 -18.26
C PRO A 6 -17.06 21.70 -16.93
N ARG A 7 -17.28 22.40 -15.81
CA ARG A 7 -17.07 21.87 -14.46
C ARG A 7 -17.77 20.53 -14.22
N GLU A 8 -19.03 20.42 -14.63
CA GLU A 8 -19.84 19.21 -14.42
C GLU A 8 -19.28 18.01 -15.17
N MET A 9 -18.73 18.22 -16.38
CA MET A 9 -18.07 17.17 -17.15
C MET A 9 -16.78 16.69 -16.48
N LYS A 10 -15.98 17.59 -15.89
CA LYS A 10 -14.78 17.21 -15.12
C LYS A 10 -15.14 16.34 -13.91
N ILE A 11 -16.18 16.73 -13.16
CA ILE A 11 -16.64 15.96 -12.00
C ILE A 11 -17.19 14.59 -12.41
N ALA A 12 -17.97 14.53 -13.49
CA ALA A 12 -18.51 13.29 -14.01
C ALA A 12 -17.40 12.36 -14.54
N ALA A 13 -16.39 12.91 -15.21
CA ALA A 13 -15.23 12.14 -15.69
C ALA A 13 -14.44 11.55 -14.52
N ASP A 14 -14.14 12.35 -13.49
CA ASP A 14 -13.45 11.87 -12.29
C ASP A 14 -14.24 10.76 -11.57
N ALA A 15 -15.57 10.90 -11.48
CA ALA A 15 -16.44 9.90 -10.87
C ALA A 15 -16.50 8.59 -11.67
N LEU A 16 -16.54 8.69 -13.01
CA LEU A 16 -16.49 7.52 -13.89
C LEU A 16 -15.15 6.80 -13.77
N ALA A 17 -14.04 7.54 -13.81
CA ALA A 17 -12.71 6.97 -13.65
C ALA A 17 -12.53 6.27 -12.29
N ALA A 18 -13.06 6.85 -11.21
CA ALA A 18 -13.07 6.22 -9.89
C ALA A 18 -13.95 4.95 -9.85
N HIS A 19 -15.07 4.93 -10.57
CA HIS A 19 -15.92 3.73 -10.69
C HIS A 19 -15.19 2.61 -11.45
N ASP A 20 -14.61 2.93 -12.61
CA ASP A 20 -13.86 1.98 -13.44
C ASP A 20 -12.67 1.38 -12.68
N HIS A 21 -11.98 2.20 -11.88
CA HIS A 21 -10.92 1.78 -10.96
C HIS A 21 -11.38 0.74 -9.93
N LEU A 22 -12.57 0.92 -9.36
CA LEU A 22 -13.11 0.00 -8.35
C LEU A 22 -13.64 -1.31 -8.97
N ASP A 23 -14.05 -1.25 -10.23
CA ASP A 23 -14.60 -2.36 -10.99
C ASP A 23 -13.51 -3.26 -11.61
N ASP A 24 -12.42 -2.68 -12.11
CA ASP A 24 -11.22 -3.43 -12.50
C ASP A 24 -10.26 -3.55 -11.29
N PRO A 25 -10.04 -4.74 -10.72
CA PRO A 25 -9.17 -4.90 -9.56
C PRO A 25 -7.66 -4.88 -9.90
N ALA A 26 -7.25 -4.92 -11.17
CA ALA A 26 -5.84 -4.96 -11.56
C ALA A 26 -5.01 -6.05 -10.82
N TRP A 27 -5.59 -7.26 -10.63
CA TRP A 27 -4.99 -8.33 -9.81
C TRP A 27 -3.56 -8.70 -10.24
N ALA A 28 -3.30 -8.77 -11.54
CA ALA A 28 -2.00 -9.20 -12.05
C ALA A 28 -0.87 -8.25 -11.62
N THR A 29 -1.11 -6.94 -11.67
CA THR A 29 -0.13 -5.95 -11.25
C THR A 29 -0.02 -5.92 -9.72
N HIS A 30 -1.14 -5.99 -8.98
CA HIS A 30 -1.10 -6.08 -7.51
C HIS A 30 -0.32 -7.30 -7.02
N GLU A 31 -0.50 -8.47 -7.61
CA GLU A 31 0.25 -9.68 -7.23
C GLU A 31 1.75 -9.55 -7.49
N LEU A 32 2.11 -9.02 -8.67
CA LEU A 32 3.50 -8.79 -9.03
C LEU A 32 4.15 -7.81 -8.05
N VAL A 33 3.48 -6.69 -7.76
CA VAL A 33 3.96 -5.67 -6.83
C VAL A 33 4.04 -6.23 -5.41
N ALA A 34 3.03 -6.96 -4.93
CA ALA A 34 3.03 -7.61 -3.63
C ALA A 34 4.22 -8.57 -3.47
N ALA A 35 4.44 -9.45 -4.46
CA ALA A 35 5.56 -10.38 -4.45
C ALA A 35 6.92 -9.65 -4.35
N GLN A 36 7.05 -8.53 -5.05
CA GLN A 36 8.27 -7.72 -5.03
C GLN A 36 8.44 -6.93 -3.72
N ILE A 37 7.36 -6.43 -3.12
CA ILE A 37 7.39 -5.80 -1.78
C ILE A 37 7.86 -6.81 -0.74
N TRP A 38 7.25 -8.01 -0.70
CA TRP A 38 7.63 -9.05 0.25
C TRP A 38 9.08 -9.52 0.06
N ARG A 39 9.54 -9.65 -1.19
CA ARG A 39 10.95 -9.94 -1.51
C ARG A 39 11.88 -8.84 -0.97
N THR A 40 11.51 -7.58 -1.16
CA THR A 40 12.25 -6.41 -0.69
C THR A 40 12.34 -6.40 0.83
N PHE A 41 11.21 -6.60 1.53
CA PHE A 41 11.17 -6.62 2.99
C PHE A 41 12.01 -7.76 3.57
N LYS A 42 11.95 -8.96 2.98
CA LYS A 42 12.81 -10.08 3.37
C LYS A 42 14.29 -9.76 3.21
N ALA A 43 14.69 -9.18 2.08
CA ALA A 43 16.07 -8.78 1.84
C ALA A 43 16.56 -7.65 2.77
N LEU A 44 15.63 -6.81 3.26
CA LEU A 44 15.89 -5.81 4.29
C LEU A 44 15.82 -6.36 5.72
N GLY A 45 15.64 -7.67 5.90
CA GLY A 45 15.74 -8.36 7.20
C GLY A 45 14.41 -8.74 7.85
N ASN A 46 13.26 -8.31 7.33
CA ASN A 46 11.97 -8.69 7.87
C ASN A 46 11.68 -10.18 7.62
N GLN A 47 11.34 -10.93 8.68
CA GLN A 47 10.97 -12.34 8.55
C GLN A 47 9.46 -12.57 8.59
N GLY A 48 8.66 -11.60 9.02
CA GLY A 48 7.23 -11.76 9.31
C GLY A 48 6.87 -11.04 10.61
N GLY A 49 5.70 -11.36 11.17
CA GLY A 49 5.19 -10.74 12.39
C GLY A 49 3.78 -10.19 12.19
N HIS A 50 3.46 -9.11 12.88
CA HIS A 50 2.16 -8.45 12.81
C HIS A 50 2.10 -7.52 11.60
N VAL A 51 1.19 -7.79 10.67
CA VAL A 51 1.13 -7.13 9.37
C VAL A 51 -0.22 -6.44 9.20
N LEU A 52 -0.18 -5.19 8.77
CA LEU A 52 -1.34 -4.45 8.33
C LEU A 52 -1.24 -4.18 6.82
N THR A 53 -2.33 -4.45 6.10
CA THR A 53 -2.50 -4.02 4.72
C THR A 53 -3.73 -3.14 4.58
N ILE A 54 -3.64 -2.07 3.79
CA ILE A 54 -4.68 -1.04 3.69
C ILE A 54 -4.93 -0.69 2.22
N GLY A 55 -6.19 -0.43 1.91
CA GLY A 55 -6.64 0.11 0.64
C GLY A 55 -6.81 -0.95 -0.44
N ASP A 56 -6.40 -0.61 -1.66
CA ASP A 56 -6.73 -1.38 -2.85
C ASP A 56 -6.00 -2.73 -2.89
N ASN A 57 -6.77 -3.78 -3.12
CA ASN A 57 -6.38 -5.18 -3.06
C ASN A 57 -5.54 -5.53 -1.83
N CYS A 58 -5.91 -5.01 -0.65
CA CYS A 58 -5.21 -5.28 0.61
C CYS A 58 -4.98 -6.79 0.86
N ALA A 59 -5.93 -7.65 0.52
CA ALA A 59 -5.77 -9.10 0.62
C ALA A 59 -4.63 -9.65 -0.27
N THR A 60 -4.54 -9.17 -1.52
CA THR A 60 -3.46 -9.54 -2.44
C THR A 60 -2.12 -9.00 -1.96
N LEU A 61 -2.08 -7.77 -1.44
CA LEU A 61 -0.88 -7.17 -0.86
C LEU A 61 -0.38 -7.94 0.36
N LEU A 62 -1.29 -8.51 1.15
CA LEU A 62 -0.94 -9.39 2.28
C LEU A 62 -0.33 -10.73 1.83
N GLY A 63 -0.52 -11.11 0.56
CA GLY A 63 -0.05 -12.36 -0.02
C GLY A 63 -1.12 -13.46 -0.09
N LEU A 64 -2.40 -13.11 0.06
CA LEU A 64 -3.49 -14.07 -0.12
C LEU A 64 -3.73 -14.36 -1.63
N PRO A 65 -4.17 -15.59 -1.98
CA PRO A 65 -4.53 -15.91 -3.36
C PRO A 65 -5.67 -15.03 -3.90
N ARG A 66 -5.75 -14.89 -5.23
CA ARG A 66 -6.85 -14.16 -5.89
C ARG A 66 -8.21 -14.62 -5.41
N GLY A 67 -9.11 -13.64 -5.22
CA GLY A 67 -10.49 -13.88 -4.83
C GLY A 67 -10.69 -14.23 -3.36
N ILE A 68 -9.63 -14.30 -2.56
CA ILE A 68 -9.71 -14.49 -1.11
C ILE A 68 -9.57 -13.13 -0.41
N GLY A 69 -10.50 -12.82 0.50
CA GLY A 69 -10.50 -11.59 1.29
C GLY A 69 -11.14 -10.39 0.57
N PRO A 70 -11.27 -9.24 1.26
CA PRO A 70 -11.81 -8.01 0.69
C PRO A 70 -10.89 -7.44 -0.40
N ARG A 71 -11.51 -6.81 -1.41
CA ARG A 71 -10.78 -6.05 -2.46
C ARG A 71 -10.30 -4.69 -1.98
N HIS A 72 -10.99 -4.09 -1.02
CA HIS A 72 -10.68 -2.76 -0.51
C HIS A 72 -10.94 -2.75 0.99
N GLY A 73 -10.12 -2.03 1.75
CA GLY A 73 -10.27 -1.89 3.20
C GLY A 73 -8.98 -2.23 3.93
N SER A 74 -9.08 -2.65 5.18
CA SER A 74 -7.92 -2.96 6.00
C SER A 74 -7.92 -4.41 6.43
N LEU A 75 -6.76 -5.05 6.38
CA LEU A 75 -6.55 -6.41 6.84
C LEU A 75 -5.33 -6.49 7.73
N VAL A 76 -5.55 -7.07 8.90
CA VAL A 76 -4.53 -7.41 9.86
C VAL A 76 -4.38 -8.92 9.88
N ALA A 77 -3.14 -9.38 9.88
CA ALA A 77 -2.82 -10.78 10.11
C ALA A 77 -1.43 -10.92 10.73
N HIS A 78 -1.20 -12.07 11.37
CA HIS A 78 0.15 -12.50 11.70
C HIS A 78 0.73 -13.32 10.54
N VAL A 79 1.90 -12.96 10.03
CA VAL A 79 2.65 -13.75 9.05
C VAL A 79 3.77 -14.49 9.76
N ASP A 80 3.73 -15.83 9.72
CA ASP A 80 4.72 -16.67 10.41
C ASP A 80 6.13 -16.45 9.86
N ARG A 81 7.11 -16.30 10.76
CA ARG A 81 8.48 -15.97 10.39
C ARG A 81 9.27 -17.08 9.70
N HIS A 82 8.81 -18.33 9.80
CA HIS A 82 9.53 -19.50 9.30
C HIS A 82 8.97 -19.96 7.96
N ASP A 83 7.65 -20.09 7.85
CA ASP A 83 6.99 -20.63 6.65
C ASP A 83 6.14 -19.58 5.89
N ASN A 84 6.05 -18.34 6.38
CA ASN A 84 5.19 -17.27 5.84
C ASN A 84 3.70 -17.62 5.85
N ALA A 85 3.26 -18.59 6.65
CA ALA A 85 1.84 -18.88 6.79
C ALA A 85 1.11 -17.64 7.33
N ILE A 86 0.03 -17.26 6.65
CA ILE A 86 -0.83 -16.16 7.06
C ILE A 86 -1.84 -16.70 8.07
N GLY A 87 -1.83 -16.13 9.27
CA GLY A 87 -2.76 -16.45 10.35
C GLY A 87 -4.19 -15.97 10.08
N PRO A 88 -5.09 -16.09 11.07
CA PRO A 88 -6.45 -15.58 10.97
C PRO A 88 -6.49 -14.09 10.63
N LEU A 89 -7.43 -13.71 9.76
CA LEU A 89 -7.62 -12.34 9.31
C LEU A 89 -8.52 -11.57 10.28
N SER A 90 -8.18 -10.31 10.54
CA SER A 90 -9.02 -9.33 11.24
C SER A 90 -9.03 -7.99 10.51
N ASP A 91 -10.03 -7.17 10.79
CA ASP A 91 -10.12 -5.79 10.30
C ASP A 91 -9.59 -4.80 11.36
N ILE A 92 -9.05 -3.66 10.91
CA ILE A 92 -8.52 -2.58 11.75
C ILE A 92 -9.60 -1.89 12.58
N THR A 93 -10.89 -2.07 12.27
CA THR A 93 -11.99 -1.53 13.09
C THR A 93 -11.99 -2.03 14.54
N ARG A 94 -11.18 -3.04 14.86
CA ARG A 94 -10.93 -3.54 16.23
C ARG A 94 -9.58 -3.12 16.83
N TRP A 95 -8.81 -2.29 16.14
CA TRP A 95 -7.50 -1.81 16.56
C TRP A 95 -7.63 -0.85 17.76
N ASP A 96 -6.85 -1.08 18.82
CA ASP A 96 -6.98 -0.38 20.10
C ASP A 96 -5.99 0.79 20.29
N GLU A 97 -5.46 1.32 19.18
CA GLU A 97 -4.47 2.40 19.12
C GLU A 97 -3.11 2.10 19.76
N ARG A 98 -2.92 0.92 20.36
CA ARG A 98 -1.68 0.51 21.04
C ARG A 98 -0.90 -0.56 20.29
N GLU A 99 -1.50 -1.17 19.27
CA GLU A 99 -0.85 -2.18 18.44
C GLU A 99 -0.03 -1.53 17.32
N ASP A 100 1.29 -1.55 17.44
CA ASP A 100 2.16 -1.26 16.30
C ASP A 100 2.29 -2.52 15.39
N PHE A 101 2.55 -2.31 14.10
CA PHE A 101 2.75 -3.37 13.11
C PHE A 101 4.22 -3.51 12.69
N ASP A 102 4.72 -4.74 12.59
CA ASP A 102 6.08 -5.01 12.09
C ASP A 102 6.21 -4.61 10.61
N VAL A 103 5.11 -4.78 9.86
CA VAL A 103 5.00 -4.39 8.45
C VAL A 103 3.66 -3.71 8.17
N VAL A 104 3.70 -2.63 7.40
CA VAL A 104 2.51 -1.99 6.82
C VAL A 104 2.63 -1.92 5.30
N ILE A 105 1.59 -2.34 4.56
CA ILE A 105 1.53 -2.20 3.08
C ILE A 105 0.23 -1.50 2.70
N ALA A 106 0.30 -0.31 2.14
CA ALA A 106 -0.87 0.48 1.78
C ALA A 106 -0.90 0.78 0.27
N ALA A 107 -1.99 0.45 -0.41
CA ALA A 107 -2.30 0.98 -1.73
C ALA A 107 -3.42 2.01 -1.61
N LEU A 108 -3.05 3.29 -1.72
CA LEU A 108 -3.93 4.39 -1.36
C LEU A 108 -5.02 4.61 -2.40
N ALA A 109 -6.25 4.86 -1.96
CA ALA A 109 -7.43 4.83 -2.83
C ALA A 109 -7.28 5.70 -4.08
N GLY A 110 -7.47 5.08 -5.26
CA GLY A 110 -7.44 5.78 -6.54
C GLY A 110 -6.06 6.36 -6.91
N PHE A 111 -4.98 5.69 -6.50
CA PHE A 111 -3.60 6.11 -6.76
C PHE A 111 -3.27 6.24 -8.26
N ASP A 112 -3.90 5.44 -9.12
CA ASP A 112 -3.74 5.42 -10.59
C ASP A 112 -4.92 6.05 -11.35
N VAL A 113 -5.84 6.71 -10.65
CA VAL A 113 -6.95 7.45 -11.27
C VAL A 113 -6.45 8.78 -11.84
N ARG A 114 -6.84 9.12 -13.06
CA ARG A 114 -6.60 10.45 -13.63
C ARG A 114 -7.74 11.38 -13.23
N LEU A 115 -7.40 12.39 -12.42
CA LEU A 115 -8.35 13.41 -11.98
C LEU A 115 -8.17 14.69 -12.78
N THR A 116 -9.28 15.32 -13.14
CA THR A 116 -9.34 16.54 -13.95
C THR A 116 -9.87 17.74 -13.15
N TYR A 117 -10.71 17.50 -12.13
CA TYR A 117 -11.27 18.55 -11.29
C TYR A 117 -10.27 18.92 -10.17
N ALA A 118 -9.83 20.19 -10.13
CA ALA A 118 -8.81 20.67 -9.18
C ALA A 118 -9.06 20.28 -7.72
N PRO A 119 -10.28 20.50 -7.19
CA PRO A 119 -10.56 20.14 -5.81
C PRO A 119 -10.39 18.65 -5.52
N ASN A 120 -10.67 17.75 -6.47
CA ASN A 120 -10.44 16.32 -6.28
C ASN A 120 -8.94 16.00 -6.24
N ILE A 121 -8.13 16.63 -7.10
CA ILE A 121 -6.67 16.48 -7.10
C ILE A 121 -6.08 16.95 -5.75
N ILE A 122 -6.48 18.14 -5.29
CA ILE A 122 -6.02 18.71 -4.02
C ILE A 122 -6.44 17.84 -2.83
N LYS A 123 -7.67 17.34 -2.85
CA LYS A 123 -8.19 16.45 -1.81
C LYS A 123 -7.38 15.15 -1.78
N ARG A 124 -7.25 14.45 -2.91
CA ARG A 124 -6.50 13.19 -3.00
C ARG A 124 -5.06 13.36 -2.54
N ARG A 125 -4.39 14.44 -2.93
CA ARG A 125 -3.03 14.73 -2.48
C ARG A 125 -2.95 14.86 -0.96
N SER A 126 -3.89 15.58 -0.35
CA SER A 126 -3.97 15.73 1.11
C SER A 126 -4.24 14.38 1.79
N ASP A 127 -5.21 13.62 1.28
CA ASP A 127 -5.54 12.29 1.81
C ASP A 127 -4.33 11.36 1.75
N HIS A 128 -3.61 11.32 0.62
CA HIS A 128 -2.45 10.44 0.46
C HIS A 128 -1.28 10.82 1.38
N LEU A 129 -1.08 12.11 1.67
CA LEU A 129 -0.08 12.54 2.65
C LEU A 129 -0.47 12.08 4.07
N VAL A 130 -1.73 12.23 4.45
CA VAL A 130 -2.25 11.79 5.75
C VAL A 130 -2.16 10.27 5.89
N ASP A 131 -2.62 9.53 4.88
CA ASP A 131 -2.62 8.06 4.91
C ASP A 131 -1.20 7.49 4.89
N THR A 132 -0.27 8.12 4.19
CA THR A 132 1.15 7.75 4.24
C THR A 132 1.74 7.99 5.63
N ALA A 133 1.46 9.16 6.23
CA ALA A 133 1.90 9.47 7.58
C ALA A 133 1.30 8.50 8.61
N LEU A 134 0.03 8.10 8.44
CA LEU A 134 -0.63 7.10 9.26
C LEU A 134 0.00 5.71 9.09
N ALA A 135 0.22 5.26 7.85
CA ALA A 135 0.84 3.98 7.58
C ALA A 135 2.23 3.87 8.24
N VAL A 136 3.01 4.95 8.17
CA VAL A 136 4.30 5.05 8.85
C VAL A 136 4.15 5.12 10.37
N SER A 137 3.19 5.87 10.90
CA SER A 137 3.05 6.09 12.34
C SER A 137 2.66 4.82 13.09
N VAL A 138 1.80 3.98 12.51
CA VAL A 138 1.38 2.67 13.07
C VAL A 138 2.38 1.55 12.82
N THR A 139 3.45 1.81 12.05
CA THR A 139 4.56 0.87 11.93
C THR A 139 5.43 0.94 13.20
N LYS A 140 5.83 -0.20 13.76
CA LYS A 140 6.73 -0.27 14.92
C LYS A 140 8.01 0.52 14.62
N PRO A 141 8.60 1.27 15.58
CA PRO A 141 9.99 1.70 15.45
C PRO A 141 10.85 0.45 15.25
N GLY A 142 11.54 0.34 14.11
CA GLY A 142 12.15 -0.95 13.74
C GLY A 142 11.53 -1.65 12.51
N GLY A 143 10.29 -1.32 12.17
CA GLY A 143 9.52 -1.92 11.09
C GLY A 143 9.68 -1.25 9.73
N LEU A 144 9.03 -1.87 8.73
CA LEU A 144 9.01 -1.43 7.34
C LEU A 144 7.59 -1.08 6.90
N ALA A 145 7.47 -0.05 6.06
CA ALA A 145 6.23 0.29 5.40
C ALA A 145 6.43 0.39 3.88
N ALA A 146 5.45 -0.06 3.10
CA ALA A 146 5.37 0.17 1.67
C ALA A 146 4.07 0.90 1.35
N VAL A 147 4.15 1.98 0.57
CA VAL A 147 2.98 2.79 0.22
C VAL A 147 2.95 3.00 -1.28
N ILE A 148 1.86 2.60 -1.93
CA ILE A 148 1.56 2.87 -3.34
C ILE A 148 0.63 4.08 -3.36
N ALA A 149 1.10 5.17 -3.95
CA ALA A 149 0.42 6.46 -3.94
C ALA A 149 0.42 7.10 -5.32
N THR A 150 -0.44 8.11 -5.50
CA THR A 150 -0.35 9.01 -6.64
C THR A 150 1.01 9.72 -6.66
N HIS A 151 1.58 9.90 -7.85
CA HIS A 151 2.87 10.58 -8.03
C HIS A 151 2.87 12.03 -7.48
N ASP A 152 1.69 12.66 -7.43
CA ASP A 152 1.46 13.99 -6.88
C ASP A 152 1.96 14.14 -5.43
N LEU A 153 2.02 13.06 -4.66
CA LEU A 153 2.61 13.05 -3.32
C LEU A 153 4.08 13.48 -3.37
N MET A 154 4.82 12.93 -4.34
CA MET A 154 6.25 13.16 -4.52
C MET A 154 6.52 14.48 -5.27
N ASP A 155 5.79 14.74 -6.36
CA ASP A 155 6.13 15.84 -7.28
C ASP A 155 5.59 17.21 -6.86
N ASN A 156 4.64 17.25 -5.92
CA ASN A 156 4.09 18.52 -5.45
C ASN A 156 5.21 19.44 -4.90
N PRO A 157 5.29 20.71 -5.32
CA PRO A 157 6.34 21.62 -4.87
C PRO A 157 6.32 21.96 -3.38
N MET A 158 5.19 21.73 -2.68
CA MET A 158 5.12 22.01 -1.24
C MET A 158 5.66 20.81 -0.45
N PRO A 159 6.77 20.97 0.32
CA PRO A 159 7.45 19.86 0.97
C PRO A 159 6.86 19.49 2.34
N PHE A 160 5.96 20.31 2.90
CA PHE A 160 5.54 20.21 4.30
C PHE A 160 5.02 18.83 4.70
N GLY A 161 4.14 18.22 3.90
CA GLY A 161 3.64 16.88 4.18
C GLY A 161 4.74 15.80 4.10
N ARG A 162 5.66 15.92 3.14
CA ARG A 162 6.81 15.00 3.03
C ARG A 162 7.78 15.14 4.20
N ARG A 163 8.00 16.37 4.70
CA ARG A 163 8.79 16.63 5.92
C ARG A 163 8.18 15.96 7.14
N GLN A 164 6.85 16.05 7.32
CA GLN A 164 6.17 15.37 8.42
C GLN A 164 6.32 13.85 8.37
N ILE A 165 6.27 13.25 7.18
CA ILE A 165 6.57 11.81 6.99
C ILE A 165 8.05 11.53 7.28
N GLY A 166 8.95 12.39 6.78
CA GLY A 166 10.40 12.30 6.98
C GLY A 166 10.83 12.45 8.45
N ASP A 167 10.09 13.16 9.28
CA ASP A 167 10.30 13.24 10.74
C ASP A 167 10.02 11.89 11.43
N LEU A 168 9.15 11.08 10.85
CA LEU A 168 8.75 9.78 11.37
C LEU A 168 9.61 8.62 10.83
N ALA A 169 10.00 8.67 9.56
CA ALA A 169 10.68 7.56 8.91
C ALA A 169 11.75 8.01 7.92
N ASP A 170 12.64 7.09 7.61
CA ASP A 170 13.60 7.23 6.53
C ASP A 170 13.05 6.56 5.26
N LEU A 171 13.05 7.29 4.14
CA LEU A 171 12.79 6.69 2.83
C LEU A 171 13.99 5.79 2.48
N VAL A 172 13.74 4.49 2.33
CA VAL A 172 14.73 3.51 1.85
C VAL A 172 14.90 3.67 0.33
N GLY A 173 13.78 3.90 -0.37
CA GLY A 173 13.75 4.22 -1.78
C GLY A 173 12.32 4.25 -2.30
N ALA A 174 12.16 4.67 -3.56
CA ALA A 174 10.90 4.73 -4.25
C ALA A 174 11.04 4.22 -5.67
N VAL A 175 9.94 3.79 -6.29
CA VAL A 175 9.88 3.36 -7.68
C VAL A 175 8.66 4.00 -8.35
N ARG A 176 8.86 4.69 -9.47
CA ARG A 176 7.77 5.29 -10.26
C ARG A 176 7.37 4.39 -11.40
N PHE A 177 6.10 4.05 -11.45
CA PHE A 177 5.54 3.16 -12.47
C PHE A 177 5.12 3.95 -13.71
N PRO A 178 5.15 3.32 -14.91
CA PRO A 178 4.63 3.96 -16.10
C PRO A 178 3.12 4.09 -16.05
N ALA A 179 2.61 5.03 -16.83
CA ALA A 179 1.18 5.23 -17.03
C ALA A 179 0.52 3.93 -17.47
N GLY A 180 -0.55 3.59 -16.77
CA GLY A 180 -1.29 2.36 -16.97
C GLY A 180 -0.53 1.06 -16.73
N ALA A 181 0.39 1.06 -15.75
CA ALA A 181 0.98 -0.16 -15.20
C ALA A 181 -0.05 -1.05 -14.48
N TYR A 182 -1.02 -0.45 -13.79
CA TYR A 182 -2.11 -1.15 -13.14
C TYR A 182 -3.27 -1.39 -14.11
N ARG A 183 -3.77 -0.32 -14.75
CA ARG A 183 -4.92 -0.37 -15.65
C ARG A 183 -4.64 0.43 -16.92
N GLY A 184 -5.09 -0.09 -18.06
CA GLY A 184 -4.87 0.57 -19.35
C GLY A 184 -6.03 1.41 -19.85
N ALA A 185 -7.13 1.47 -19.09
CA ALA A 185 -8.32 2.18 -19.50
C ALA A 185 -8.16 3.69 -19.25
N THR A 186 -8.69 4.50 -20.16
CA THR A 186 -8.72 5.96 -20.03
C THR A 186 -9.30 6.37 -18.68
N GLY A 187 -8.59 7.22 -17.96
CA GLY A 187 -9.03 7.66 -16.63
C GLY A 187 -8.43 6.84 -15.49
N THR A 188 -7.84 5.67 -15.78
CA THR A 188 -7.15 4.80 -14.81
C THR A 188 -5.71 4.51 -15.21
N ASP A 189 -5.21 5.26 -16.19
CA ASP A 189 -3.90 5.15 -16.79
C ASP A 189 -2.87 6.10 -16.17
N GLU A 190 -3.10 6.58 -14.94
CA GLU A 190 -2.16 7.49 -14.28
C GLU A 190 -0.90 6.77 -13.76
N ILE A 191 0.18 7.52 -13.61
CA ILE A 191 1.40 7.05 -12.97
C ILE A 191 1.22 6.92 -11.46
N ALA A 192 1.91 5.93 -10.87
CA ALA A 192 1.89 5.63 -9.45
C ALA A 192 3.30 5.46 -8.91
N ASP A 193 3.50 5.81 -7.65
CA ASP A 193 4.78 5.66 -6.95
C ASP A 193 4.65 4.59 -5.86
N LEU A 194 5.58 3.65 -5.81
CA LEU A 194 5.80 2.73 -4.70
C LEU A 194 6.91 3.29 -3.81
N LEU A 195 6.58 3.66 -2.58
CA LEU A 195 7.49 4.21 -1.57
C LEU A 195 7.82 3.13 -0.53
N VAL A 196 9.09 2.92 -0.21
CA VAL A 196 9.54 1.99 0.83
C VAL A 196 10.17 2.79 1.97
N PHE A 197 9.58 2.69 3.15
CA PHE A 197 10.01 3.38 4.35
C PHE A 197 10.53 2.43 5.41
N ARG A 198 11.46 2.95 6.21
CA ARG A 198 11.94 2.33 7.44
C ARG A 198 11.56 3.25 8.60
N ARG A 199 10.72 2.77 9.52
CA ARG A 199 10.28 3.56 10.68
C ARG A 199 11.45 3.81 11.62
N ARG A 200 11.79 5.08 11.83
CA ARG A 200 12.94 5.49 12.62
C ARG A 200 12.78 5.10 14.10
N GLU A 201 13.81 4.53 14.71
CA GLU A 201 13.82 4.35 16.17
C GLU A 201 13.93 5.70 16.90
N ALA A 202 13.37 5.77 18.11
CA ALA A 202 13.51 6.96 18.95
C ALA A 202 14.99 7.29 19.19
N GLY A 203 15.39 8.52 18.86
CA GLY A 203 16.76 9.01 19.02
C GLY A 203 17.76 8.55 17.95
N ALA A 204 17.35 7.73 16.97
CA ALA A 204 18.20 7.42 15.83
C ALA A 204 18.34 8.65 14.90
N PRO A 205 19.53 8.89 14.31
CA PRO A 205 19.69 9.95 13.32
C PRO A 205 18.97 9.58 12.02
N ARG A 206 18.61 10.60 11.23
CA ARG A 206 18.10 10.43 9.86
C ARG A 206 19.19 9.79 8.98
N ARG A 207 18.82 8.78 8.19
CA ARG A 207 19.73 8.00 7.31
C ARG A 207 19.16 7.77 5.90
N GLY A 208 17.94 8.25 5.64
CA GLY A 208 17.28 8.14 4.34
C GLY A 208 17.88 9.01 3.25
N VAL A 209 17.50 8.71 2.01
CA VAL A 209 17.73 9.57 0.84
C VAL A 209 17.01 10.91 1.01
N GLU A 210 17.54 11.97 0.42
CA GLU A 210 16.80 13.23 0.30
C GLU A 210 15.67 13.08 -0.72
N TRP A 211 14.44 13.39 -0.30
CA TRP A 211 13.23 13.19 -1.11
C TRP A 211 12.13 14.22 -0.81
N GLU A 212 12.37 15.16 0.09
CA GLU A 212 11.34 16.08 0.57
C GLU A 212 11.07 17.21 -0.42
N GLU A 213 12.04 17.52 -1.28
CA GLU A 213 11.97 18.64 -2.22
C GLU A 213 11.53 18.18 -3.62
N ALA A 214 10.94 19.12 -4.37
CA ALA A 214 10.67 18.95 -5.79
C ALA A 214 11.18 20.18 -6.52
N THR A 215 11.82 19.96 -7.66
CA THR A 215 12.45 21.00 -8.48
C THR A 215 11.70 21.17 -9.79
N ALA A 216 11.71 22.40 -10.31
CA ALA A 216 11.15 22.68 -11.62
C ALA A 216 12.13 22.19 -12.70
N VAL A 217 11.66 21.31 -13.58
CA VAL A 217 12.41 20.71 -14.68
C VAL A 217 11.73 21.07 -15.99
N GLN A 218 12.53 21.47 -16.98
CA GLN A 218 12.05 21.67 -18.34
C GLN A 218 11.99 20.31 -19.04
N LEU A 219 10.78 19.88 -19.40
CA LEU A 219 10.55 18.83 -20.39
C LEU A 219 10.26 19.48 -21.75
N ASP A 220 10.35 18.72 -22.84
CA ASP A 220 10.28 19.26 -24.21
C ASP A 220 9.10 20.23 -24.43
N ASP A 221 7.92 19.88 -23.88
CA ASP A 221 6.68 20.62 -24.09
C ASP A 221 6.26 21.52 -22.91
N GLY A 222 7.05 21.57 -21.82
CA GLY A 222 6.78 22.50 -20.72
C GLY A 222 7.52 22.23 -19.42
N MET A 223 7.39 23.19 -18.50
CA MET A 223 7.93 23.08 -17.14
C MET A 223 7.01 22.23 -16.26
N VAL A 224 7.60 21.27 -15.55
CA VAL A 224 6.92 20.45 -14.53
C VAL A 224 7.75 20.44 -13.26
N PHE A 225 7.13 20.09 -12.13
CA PHE A 225 7.88 19.78 -10.92
C PHE A 225 8.10 18.26 -10.82
N ILE A 226 9.33 17.88 -10.50
CA ILE A 226 9.74 16.49 -10.28
C ILE A 226 10.40 16.42 -8.91
N ASN A 227 10.03 15.39 -8.12
CA ASN A 227 10.70 15.15 -6.85
C ASN A 227 12.21 14.93 -7.03
N THR A 228 13.03 15.53 -6.16
CA THR A 228 14.50 15.41 -6.25
C THR A 228 14.99 13.96 -6.14
N TYR A 229 14.24 13.08 -5.49
CA TYR A 229 14.53 11.64 -5.47
C TYR A 229 14.53 11.07 -6.90
N PHE A 230 13.47 11.28 -7.67
CA PHE A 230 13.38 10.73 -9.03
C PHE A 230 14.29 11.43 -10.02
N ASP A 231 14.54 12.73 -9.84
CA ASP A 231 15.50 13.50 -10.63
C ASP A 231 16.94 12.96 -10.47
N THR A 232 17.31 12.55 -9.24
CA THR A 232 18.65 12.02 -8.94
C THR A 232 18.76 10.48 -9.02
N ASN A 233 17.63 9.77 -9.14
CA ASN A 233 17.56 8.32 -9.22
C ASN A 233 16.72 7.89 -10.44
N VAL A 234 17.15 8.30 -11.64
CA VAL A 234 16.42 8.04 -12.89
C VAL A 234 16.12 6.56 -13.15
N ASP A 235 16.98 5.64 -12.69
CA ASP A 235 16.75 4.18 -12.81
C ASP A 235 15.57 3.67 -11.97
N GLN A 236 15.03 4.51 -11.08
CA GLN A 236 13.81 4.23 -10.31
C GLN A 236 12.53 4.64 -11.04
N VAL A 237 12.65 5.30 -12.19
CA VAL A 237 11.51 5.59 -13.07
C VAL A 237 11.44 4.50 -14.13
N LEU A 238 10.38 3.70 -14.11
CA LEU A 238 10.25 2.52 -14.98
C LEU A 238 9.75 2.88 -16.39
N GLY A 239 10.46 3.79 -17.05
CA GLY A 239 10.12 4.33 -18.36
C GLY A 239 10.77 5.69 -18.60
N SER A 240 10.25 6.42 -19.57
CA SER A 240 10.70 7.78 -19.89
C SER A 240 9.69 8.80 -19.38
N THR A 241 10.15 9.72 -18.54
CA THR A 241 9.36 10.88 -18.11
C THR A 241 9.08 11.79 -19.28
N GLN A 242 7.81 12.18 -19.46
CA GLN A 242 7.35 13.06 -20.52
C GLN A 242 6.38 14.10 -19.97
N TYR A 243 6.26 15.22 -20.67
CA TYR A 243 5.25 16.22 -20.37
C TYR A 243 3.86 15.67 -20.70
N ASP A 244 2.90 15.84 -19.80
CA ASP A 244 1.50 15.51 -20.07
C ASP A 244 0.71 16.79 -20.39
N PRO A 245 0.30 17.01 -21.64
CA PRO A 245 -0.48 18.19 -22.01
C PRO A 245 -1.94 18.13 -21.50
N THR A 246 -2.39 16.96 -21.05
CA THR A 246 -3.73 16.74 -20.50
C THR A 246 -3.76 16.76 -18.97
N GLY A 247 -2.59 16.58 -18.35
CA GLY A 247 -2.41 16.64 -16.91
C GLY A 247 -2.52 18.06 -16.36
N ARG A 248 -2.52 18.19 -15.04
CA ARG A 248 -2.67 19.49 -14.37
C ARG A 248 -1.35 20.00 -13.80
N ALA A 249 -0.96 21.21 -14.20
CA ALA A 249 0.17 21.91 -13.61
C ALA A 249 0.02 22.07 -12.07
N PRO A 250 1.11 22.05 -11.30
CA PRO A 250 2.50 22.03 -11.75
C PRO A 250 3.10 20.62 -11.97
N THR A 251 2.31 19.56 -11.83
CA THR A 251 2.74 18.16 -11.84
C THR A 251 2.26 17.40 -13.07
N ASN A 252 2.04 18.09 -14.19
CA ASN A 252 1.53 17.48 -15.41
C ASN A 252 2.63 16.74 -16.19
N LEU A 253 2.98 15.57 -15.69
CA LEU A 253 3.93 14.65 -16.28
C LEU A 253 3.32 13.26 -16.38
N THR A 254 3.87 12.46 -17.28
CA THR A 254 3.58 11.04 -17.41
C THR A 254 4.88 10.25 -17.56
N VAL A 255 4.80 8.93 -17.44
CA VAL A 255 5.93 8.03 -17.67
C VAL A 255 5.52 7.01 -18.72
N VAL A 256 6.18 7.06 -19.87
CA VAL A 256 5.95 6.10 -20.96
C VAL A 256 6.88 4.92 -20.76
N GLY A 257 6.31 3.75 -20.45
CA GLY A 257 7.05 2.53 -20.21
C GLY A 257 6.64 1.38 -21.14
N ASN A 258 7.40 0.29 -21.09
CA ASN A 258 7.09 -0.93 -21.81
C ASN A 258 6.51 -1.98 -20.85
N ARG A 259 5.22 -2.31 -21.02
CA ARG A 259 4.51 -3.29 -20.18
C ARG A 259 5.17 -4.67 -20.14
N THR A 260 5.82 -5.09 -21.22
CA THR A 260 6.52 -6.38 -21.27
C THR A 260 7.78 -6.38 -20.41
N LEU A 261 8.44 -5.21 -20.30
CA LEU A 261 9.65 -5.05 -19.49
C LEU A 261 9.35 -4.71 -18.03
N PHE A 262 8.14 -4.25 -17.72
CA PHE A 262 7.75 -3.78 -16.38
C PHE A 262 8.14 -4.75 -15.25
N PRO A 263 7.89 -6.07 -15.30
CA PRO A 263 8.28 -6.98 -14.22
C PRO A 263 9.79 -7.03 -13.96
N GLY A 264 10.59 -7.00 -15.03
CA GLY A 264 12.05 -6.99 -14.95
C GLY A 264 12.58 -5.65 -14.42
N LEU A 265 12.04 -4.54 -14.93
CA LEU A 265 12.40 -3.19 -14.50
C LEU A 265 12.06 -2.98 -13.01
N LEU A 266 10.87 -3.40 -12.57
CA LEU A 266 10.47 -3.33 -11.16
C LEU A 266 11.41 -4.15 -10.26
N THR A 267 11.79 -5.35 -10.71
CA THR A 267 12.74 -6.20 -9.98
C THR A 267 14.10 -5.51 -9.81
N SER A 268 14.62 -4.91 -10.88
CA SER A 268 15.90 -4.18 -10.87
C SER A 268 15.85 -2.92 -10.00
N ALA A 269 14.80 -2.11 -10.13
CA ALA A 269 14.61 -0.91 -9.32
C ALA A 269 14.56 -1.25 -7.82
N LEU A 270 13.82 -2.28 -7.43
CA LEU A 270 13.77 -2.72 -6.04
C LEU A 270 15.07 -3.38 -5.57
N ASN A 271 15.87 -3.98 -6.45
CA ASN A 271 17.24 -4.40 -6.08
C ASN A 271 18.11 -3.21 -5.68
N ASN A 272 17.98 -2.08 -6.37
CA ASN A 272 18.68 -0.85 -6.00
C ASN A 272 18.20 -0.33 -4.64
N VAL A 273 16.88 -0.39 -4.36
CA VAL A 273 16.31 -0.03 -3.05
C VAL A 273 16.87 -0.92 -1.94
N ILE A 274 16.92 -2.24 -2.16
CA ILE A 274 17.51 -3.22 -1.23
C ILE A 274 18.99 -2.89 -0.98
N ALA A 275 19.77 -2.72 -2.05
CA ALA A 275 21.20 -2.45 -1.95
C ALA A 275 21.48 -1.14 -1.21
N PHE A 276 20.71 -0.09 -1.49
CA PHE A 276 20.80 1.17 -0.75
C PHE A 276 20.49 0.96 0.73
N GLY A 277 19.34 0.35 1.04
CA GLY A 277 18.90 0.12 2.42
C GLY A 277 19.92 -0.68 3.24
N GLN A 278 20.48 -1.74 2.67
CA GLN A 278 21.55 -2.52 3.32
C GLN A 278 22.82 -1.69 3.53
N ARG A 279 23.24 -0.89 2.54
CA ARG A 279 24.45 -0.05 2.62
C ARG A 279 24.37 1.01 3.70
N VAL A 280 23.21 1.65 3.87
CA VAL A 280 23.02 2.72 4.88
C VAL A 280 22.45 2.22 6.21
N GLY A 281 22.23 0.91 6.34
CA GLY A 281 21.71 0.28 7.56
C GLY A 281 20.22 0.58 7.83
N LEU A 282 19.43 0.85 6.79
CA LEU A 282 17.97 0.93 6.86
C LEU A 282 17.34 -0.47 6.72
N THR A 283 17.76 -1.38 7.58
CA THR A 283 17.29 -2.77 7.66
C THR A 283 16.51 -3.00 8.95
N VAL A 284 15.74 -4.08 9.02
CA VAL A 284 15.10 -4.54 10.25
C VAL A 284 16.15 -5.26 11.12
N PRO A 285 16.34 -4.87 12.38
CA PRO A 285 17.24 -5.58 13.29
C PRO A 285 16.79 -7.02 13.51
N HIS A 286 17.72 -7.98 13.54
CA HIS A 286 17.42 -9.34 13.96
C HIS A 286 17.13 -9.38 15.46
N ASP A 287 15.85 -9.54 15.83
CA ASP A 287 15.45 -9.74 17.23
C ASP A 287 15.29 -11.23 17.56
N THR A 288 16.31 -11.80 18.21
CA THR A 288 16.33 -13.21 18.65
C THR A 288 15.34 -13.52 19.79
N ALA A 289 14.82 -12.51 20.50
CA ALA A 289 13.86 -12.73 21.59
C ALA A 289 12.46 -13.06 21.05
N ASN A 290 12.12 -12.50 19.90
CA ASN A 290 10.79 -12.57 19.29
C ASN A 290 10.51 -13.92 18.60
N ASP A 291 11.56 -14.63 18.17
CA ASP A 291 11.49 -16.01 17.66
C ASP A 291 10.93 -17.02 18.68
N ARG A 292 11.03 -16.73 19.98
CA ARG A 292 10.51 -17.63 21.05
C ARG A 292 9.00 -17.50 21.24
N LEU A 293 8.43 -16.32 20.98
CA LEU A 293 6.99 -16.05 21.11
C LEU A 293 6.19 -16.68 19.95
N ASP A 294 6.73 -16.68 18.74
CA ASP A 294 6.09 -17.29 17.55
C ASP A 294 5.90 -18.81 17.69
N ARG A 295 6.83 -19.50 18.35
CA ARG A 295 6.69 -20.93 18.70
C ARG A 295 5.51 -21.20 19.66
N GLY A 296 5.15 -20.22 20.48
CA GLY A 296 3.99 -20.30 21.40
C GLY A 296 2.66 -20.02 20.71
N PHE A 297 2.63 -19.11 19.74
CA PHE A 297 1.44 -18.80 18.93
C PHE A 297 1.10 -19.93 17.94
N THR A 298 2.09 -20.49 17.26
CA THR A 298 1.91 -21.63 16.33
C THR A 298 1.33 -22.87 17.01
N THR A 299 1.78 -23.19 18.24
CA THR A 299 1.27 -24.34 19.00
C THR A 299 -0.15 -24.14 19.52
N LYS A 300 -0.50 -22.95 20.02
CA LYS A 300 -1.87 -22.64 20.49
C LYS A 300 -2.86 -22.36 19.34
N GLY A 301 -2.42 -21.70 18.26
CA GLY A 301 -3.23 -21.38 17.08
C GLY A 301 -3.64 -22.61 16.28
N ARG A 302 -2.71 -23.55 16.05
CA ARG A 302 -3.02 -24.85 15.42
C ARG A 302 -4.01 -25.68 16.26
N ALA A 303 -3.85 -25.70 17.58
CA ALA A 303 -4.76 -26.41 18.48
C ALA A 303 -6.19 -25.82 18.47
N ARG A 304 -6.31 -24.49 18.36
CA ARG A 304 -7.61 -23.81 18.29
C ARG A 304 -8.30 -24.01 16.95
N ALA A 305 -7.58 -23.87 15.83
CA ALA A 305 -8.13 -24.11 14.49
C ALA A 305 -8.58 -25.57 14.30
N ALA A 306 -7.83 -26.53 14.86
CA ALA A 306 -8.22 -27.94 14.86
C ALA A 306 -9.52 -28.20 15.66
N ARG A 307 -9.68 -27.53 16.82
CA ARG A 307 -10.90 -27.64 17.64
C ARG A 307 -12.14 -27.03 16.97
N GLU A 308 -11.97 -25.89 16.29
CA GLU A 308 -13.08 -25.24 15.57
C GLU A 308 -13.51 -26.03 14.32
N THR A 309 -12.58 -26.75 13.68
CA THR A 309 -12.88 -27.64 12.54
C THR A 309 -13.64 -28.90 12.97
N VAL A 310 -13.29 -29.48 14.13
CA VAL A 310 -14.01 -30.64 14.71
C VAL A 310 -15.41 -30.24 15.21
N ALA A 311 -15.57 -29.03 15.76
CA ALA A 311 -16.87 -28.53 16.21
C ALA A 311 -17.87 -28.28 15.06
N ARG A 312 -17.39 -27.95 13.85
CA ARG A 312 -18.24 -27.74 12.66
C ARG A 312 -18.61 -29.02 11.91
N SER A 313 -17.99 -30.15 12.23
CA SER A 313 -18.19 -31.43 11.54
C SER A 313 -19.05 -32.43 12.33
N GLN A 314 -19.53 -32.06 13.53
CA GLN A 314 -20.51 -32.86 14.26
C GLN A 314 -21.94 -32.56 13.76
N PRO A 315 -22.72 -33.58 13.35
CA PRO A 315 -24.10 -33.37 12.96
C PRO A 315 -24.96 -32.98 14.17
N ALA A 316 -25.81 -31.96 13.99
CA ALA A 316 -26.70 -31.46 15.04
C ALA A 316 -27.70 -32.55 15.47
N GLU A 317 -27.79 -32.80 16.78
CA GLU A 317 -28.80 -33.70 17.34
C GLU A 317 -30.22 -33.20 17.06
N PRO A 318 -31.17 -34.08 16.72
CA PRO A 318 -32.54 -33.67 16.44
C PRO A 318 -33.24 -33.20 17.72
N ARG A 319 -33.71 -31.95 17.70
CA ARG A 319 -34.49 -31.35 18.79
C ARG A 319 -35.77 -32.16 19.04
N ARG A 320 -35.90 -32.69 20.27
CA ARG A 320 -37.14 -33.30 20.77
C ARG A 320 -38.26 -32.24 20.82
N THR A 321 -39.34 -32.48 20.10
CA THR A 321 -40.58 -31.70 20.16
C THR A 321 -41.28 -31.94 21.51
N ALA A 322 -41.49 -30.87 22.29
CA ALA A 322 -42.24 -30.93 23.54
C ALA A 322 -43.76 -31.11 23.27
N ARG A 323 -44.40 -31.99 24.04
CA ARG A 323 -45.87 -32.18 24.08
C ARG A 323 -46.53 -31.02 24.86
N PRO A 324 -47.78 -30.65 24.54
CA PRO A 324 -48.49 -29.60 25.26
C PRO A 324 -49.05 -30.08 26.61
N GLU A 325 -48.98 -29.23 27.64
CA GLU A 325 -49.56 -29.47 28.96
C GLU A 325 -51.07 -29.17 29.03
N PRO A 326 -51.84 -29.87 29.88
CA PRO A 326 -53.26 -29.62 30.09
C PRO A 326 -53.51 -28.56 31.18
N GLY A 327 -54.47 -27.65 30.94
CA GLY A 327 -54.82 -26.56 31.86
C GLY A 327 -55.69 -26.93 33.07
N ARG A 328 -55.65 -26.04 34.07
CA ARG A 328 -56.61 -25.69 35.15
C ARG A 328 -55.87 -24.67 36.05
N GLY A 329 -56.39 -23.55 36.57
CA GLY A 329 -57.70 -22.90 36.58
C GLY A 329 -57.67 -21.84 37.70
N LEU A 330 -58.26 -20.67 37.44
CA LEU A 330 -58.94 -19.70 38.35
C LEU A 330 -58.37 -19.43 39.75
N TRP A 331 -57.90 -18.20 39.99
CA TRP A 331 -58.58 -17.12 40.74
C TRP A 331 -58.06 -15.76 40.22
#